data_AF-A0A8S2SFX1-F1
#
_entry.id   AF-A0A8S2SFX1-F1
#
_cell.length_a   1.000
_cell.length_b   1.000
_cell.length_c   1.000
_cell.angle_alpha   90.00
_cell.angle_beta   90.00
_cell.angle_gamma   90.00
#
_symmetry.space_group_name_H-M   'P 1'
#
loop_
_entity.id
_entity.type
_entity.pdbx_description
1 polymer ?
#
loop_
_entity_poly.entity_id
_entity_poly.type
_entity_poly.pdbx_seq_one_letter_code
_entity_poly.pdbx_strand_id
1 'polypeptide(L)'
;MFDLQCSDNNDKSIYLAGPKKCYRKDIVYGEATQFQFDILRTEYAQLNTLDDRKCEVAIVDEVDSMLIDDSSKIARLATSMAGMDQLHIIYHVLWNRIVYLQDKIIEIN
;
A
#
# COMPACT_ATOMS: atom_id res chain seq x y z
N MET A 1 19.27 13.85 30.09
CA MET A 1 18.01 14.64 30.26
C MET A 1 17.05 14.09 29.22
N PHE A 2 15.99 13.43 29.71
CA PHE A 2 15.00 12.61 29.01
C PHE A 2 15.45 11.31 28.32
N ASP A 3 16.73 11.15 27.96
CA ASP A 3 17.34 9.91 27.45
C ASP A 3 16.54 9.25 26.30
N LEU A 4 15.87 10.09 25.51
CA LEU A 4 15.04 9.69 24.38
C LEU A 4 15.91 9.27 23.20
N GLN A 5 15.47 8.23 22.51
CA GLN A 5 16.09 7.74 21.30
C GLN A 5 15.26 8.15 20.08
N CYS A 6 15.95 8.63 19.05
CA CYS A 6 15.35 8.96 17.76
C CYS A 6 15.92 8.10 16.63
N SER A 7 15.12 7.89 15.59
CA SER A 7 15.55 7.30 14.31
C SER A 7 14.78 7.90 13.15
N ASP A 8 15.31 7.70 11.94
CA ASP A 8 14.63 7.99 10.68
C ASP A 8 14.04 6.71 10.06
N ASN A 9 12.83 6.81 9.50
CA ASN A 9 12.20 5.79 8.66
C ASN A 9 12.53 6.05 7.18
N ASN A 10 13.83 6.06 6.86
CA ASN A 10 14.29 6.00 5.47
C ASN A 10 14.88 4.62 5.20
N ASP A 11 14.39 3.99 4.13
CA ASP A 11 14.91 2.70 3.69
C ASP A 11 16.30 2.88 3.06
N LYS A 12 17.35 2.65 3.88
CA LYS A 12 18.76 2.69 3.43
C LYS A 12 19.15 1.46 2.61
N SER A 13 18.31 0.43 2.62
CA SER A 13 18.45 -0.82 1.88
C SER A 13 17.09 -1.29 1.39
N ILE A 14 17.06 -2.19 0.40
CA ILE A 14 15.82 -2.79 -0.10
C ILE A 14 15.11 -3.50 1.06
N TYR A 15 13.90 -3.04 1.40
CA TYR A 15 13.05 -3.67 2.40
C TYR A 15 12.44 -4.96 1.82
N LEU A 16 12.62 -6.09 2.52
CA LEU A 16 12.11 -7.40 2.13
C LEU A 16 10.92 -7.81 3.02
N ALA A 17 11.18 -8.02 4.31
CA ALA A 17 10.18 -8.39 5.30
C ALA A 17 10.74 -8.18 6.72
N GLY A 18 9.86 -8.18 7.72
CA GLY A 18 10.21 -8.15 9.13
C GLY A 18 10.28 -6.76 9.75
N PRO A 19 10.55 -6.68 11.06
CA PRO A 19 10.46 -5.44 11.81
C PRO A 19 11.58 -4.47 11.45
N LYS A 20 11.21 -3.22 11.15
CA LYS A 20 12.19 -2.15 10.97
C LYS A 20 12.70 -1.68 12.33
N LYS A 21 14.02 -1.60 12.47
CA LYS A 21 14.68 -1.19 13.73
C LYS A 21 14.32 0.22 14.19
N CYS A 22 13.93 1.12 13.26
CA CYS A 22 13.54 2.49 13.60
C CYS A 22 12.33 2.53 14.53
N TYR A 23 11.37 1.62 14.37
CA TYR A 23 10.14 1.58 15.18
C TYR A 23 10.34 1.20 16.65
N ARG A 24 11.54 0.71 17.00
CA ARG A 24 11.95 0.44 18.39
C ARG A 24 12.45 1.68 19.14
N LYS A 25 12.55 2.83 18.46
CA LYS A 25 12.96 4.09 19.07
C LYS A 25 11.75 4.87 19.57
N ASP A 26 11.94 5.76 20.54
CA ASP A 26 10.84 6.55 21.10
C ASP A 26 10.21 7.43 20.02
N ILE A 27 11.06 8.13 19.26
CA ILE A 27 10.65 9.06 18.21
C ILE A 27 11.14 8.57 16.85
N VAL A 28 10.24 8.54 15.87
CA VAL A 28 10.56 8.16 14.49
C VAL A 28 10.17 9.28 13.55
N TYR A 29 11.16 9.81 12.83
CA TYR A 29 10.95 10.81 11.78
C TYR A 29 10.88 10.13 10.42
N GLY A 30 10.17 10.71 9.47
CA GLY A 30 10.11 10.17 8.11
C GLY A 30 9.05 10.84 7.27
N GLU A 31 8.98 10.44 6.01
CA GLU A 31 7.94 10.88 5.10
C GLU A 31 6.60 10.18 5.42
N ALA A 32 5.48 10.91 5.30
CA ALA A 32 4.13 10.36 5.49
C ALA A 32 3.90 9.09 4.64
N THR A 33 4.36 9.10 3.39
CA THR A 33 4.24 7.97 2.46
C THR A 33 4.90 6.68 2.99
N GLN A 34 6.07 6.79 3.62
CA GLN A 34 6.78 5.62 4.16
C GLN A 34 6.02 4.99 5.33
N PHE A 35 5.47 5.81 6.23
CA PHE A 35 4.62 5.33 7.30
C PHE A 35 3.36 4.66 6.78
N GLN A 36 2.70 5.25 5.77
CA GLN A 36 1.52 4.66 5.13
C GLN A 36 1.84 3.27 4.55
N PHE A 37 2.96 3.13 3.82
CA PHE A 37 3.36 1.83 3.28
C PHE A 37 3.71 0.81 4.37
N ASP A 38 4.38 1.21 5.45
CA ASP A 38 4.74 0.29 6.54
C ASP A 38 3.51 -0.19 7.32
N ILE A 39 2.50 0.67 7.50
CA ILE A 39 1.19 0.29 8.03
C ILE A 39 0.53 -0.73 7.11
N LEU A 40 0.45 -0.44 5.79
CA LEU A 40 -0.13 -1.36 4.82
C LEU A 40 0.63 -2.71 4.78
N ARG A 41 1.95 -2.70 4.88
CA ARG A 41 2.77 -3.92 4.89
C ARG A 41 2.53 -4.76 6.16
N THR A 42 2.31 -4.10 7.29
CA THR A 42 2.01 -4.78 8.55
C THR A 42 0.60 -5.36 8.55
N GLU A 43 -0.40 -4.54 8.24
CA GLU A 43 -1.82 -4.93 8.33
C GLU A 43 -2.26 -5.83 7.17
N TYR A 44 -1.90 -5.51 5.93
CA TYR A 44 -2.37 -6.23 4.75
C TYR A 44 -1.42 -7.35 4.33
N ALA A 45 -0.12 -7.07 4.25
CA ALA A 45 0.87 -8.04 3.80
C ALA A 45 1.42 -8.94 4.94
N GLN A 46 1.03 -8.68 6.19
CA GLN A 46 1.42 -9.46 7.37
C GLN A 46 2.95 -9.59 7.52
N LEU A 47 3.70 -8.56 7.10
CA LEU A 47 5.17 -8.56 7.10
C LEU A 47 5.79 -8.13 8.43
N ASN A 48 4.97 -7.81 9.44
CA ASN A 48 5.39 -7.34 10.76
C ASN A 48 6.38 -6.15 10.69
N THR A 49 6.14 -5.18 9.79
CA THR A 49 7.07 -4.08 9.51
C THR A 49 7.21 -3.11 10.69
N LEU A 50 6.09 -2.84 11.37
CA LEU A 50 6.02 -1.94 12.52
C LEU A 50 6.50 -2.59 13.83
N ASP A 51 6.87 -3.88 13.82
CA ASP A 51 7.10 -4.66 15.04
C ASP A 51 5.82 -4.56 15.93
N ASP A 52 5.98 -4.34 17.23
CA ASP A 52 4.86 -4.11 18.15
C ASP A 52 4.43 -2.62 18.26
N ARG A 53 4.96 -1.72 17.42
CA ARG A 53 4.70 -0.28 17.55
C ARG A 53 3.28 0.06 17.09
N LYS A 54 2.51 0.66 18.00
CA LYS A 54 1.22 1.30 17.69
C LYS A 54 1.41 2.79 17.39
N CYS A 55 0.66 3.32 16.43
CA CYS A 55 0.65 4.74 16.15
C CYS A 55 -0.27 5.46 17.15
N GLU A 56 0.27 5.88 18.28
CA GLU A 56 -0.49 6.56 19.33
C GLU A 56 -0.56 8.09 19.10
N VAL A 57 0.56 8.67 18.69
CA VAL A 57 0.69 10.11 18.42
C VAL A 57 1.48 10.32 17.14
N ALA A 58 0.95 11.17 16.26
CA ALA A 58 1.62 11.63 15.04
C ALA A 58 1.62 13.16 15.02
N ILE A 59 2.79 13.75 14.80
CA ILE A 59 2.94 15.18 14.53
C ILE A 59 3.27 15.30 13.05
N VAL A 60 2.43 16.02 12.32
CA VAL A 60 2.56 16.21 10.88
C VAL A 60 3.06 17.62 10.63
N ASP A 61 4.20 17.72 9.96
CA ASP A 61 4.71 18.99 9.44
C ASP A 61 4.14 19.24 8.03
N GLU A 62 4.02 20.51 7.63
CA GLU A 62 3.48 20.92 6.31
C GLU A 62 2.13 20.24 5.96
N VAL A 63 1.19 20.33 6.90
CA VAL A 63 -0.11 19.63 6.83
C VAL A 63 -0.99 20.08 5.67
N ASP A 64 -0.86 21.33 5.23
CA ASP A 64 -1.56 21.88 4.08
C ASP A 64 -1.10 21.24 2.77
N SER A 65 0.21 21.09 2.57
CA SER A 65 0.72 20.34 1.41
C SER A 65 0.29 18.88 1.42
N MET A 66 0.27 18.22 2.58
CA MET A 66 -0.17 16.82 2.66
C MET A 66 -1.66 16.64 2.34
N LEU A 67 -2.52 17.52 2.85
CA LEU A 67 -3.98 17.36 2.77
C LEU A 67 -4.64 18.08 1.60
N ILE A 68 -4.00 19.07 1.00
CA ILE A 68 -4.54 19.86 -0.11
C ILE A 68 -3.81 19.47 -1.40
N ASP A 69 -2.50 19.70 -1.46
CA ASP A 69 -1.72 19.51 -2.68
C ASP A 69 -1.63 18.03 -3.06
N ASP A 70 -1.33 17.19 -2.07
CA ASP A 70 -1.15 15.75 -2.24
C ASP A 70 -2.41 14.93 -1.90
N SER A 71 -3.56 15.59 -1.77
CA SER A 71 -4.85 15.00 -1.40
C SER A 71 -5.30 13.83 -2.27
N SER A 72 -4.85 13.77 -3.53
CA SER A 72 -5.19 12.71 -4.47
C SER A 72 -4.21 11.55 -4.49
N LYS A 73 -3.04 11.69 -3.83
CA LYS A 73 -2.03 10.63 -3.77
C LYS A 73 -2.45 9.57 -2.76
N ILE A 74 -2.46 8.31 -3.20
CA ILE A 74 -2.85 7.16 -2.37
C ILE A 74 -1.71 6.16 -2.35
N ALA A 75 -1.23 5.81 -1.16
CA ALA A 75 -0.31 4.68 -0.98
C ALA A 75 -1.02 3.36 -1.29
N ARG A 76 -0.52 2.63 -2.28
CA ARG A 76 -1.11 1.36 -2.73
C ARG A 76 -0.04 0.29 -2.88
N LEU A 77 -0.20 -0.81 -2.14
CA LEU A 77 0.60 -2.01 -2.34
C LEU A 77 0.10 -2.73 -3.59
N ALA A 78 0.97 -2.94 -4.56
CA ALA A 78 0.69 -3.74 -5.75
C ALA A 78 1.59 -4.96 -5.72
N THR A 79 0.97 -6.14 -5.68
CA THR A 79 1.65 -7.44 -5.76
C THR A 79 1.00 -8.25 -6.87
N SER A 80 1.80 -8.98 -7.64
CA SER A 80 1.24 -9.99 -8.54
C SER A 80 0.68 -11.14 -7.70
N MET A 81 -0.59 -11.48 -7.92
CA MET A 81 -1.18 -12.67 -7.33
C MET A 81 -0.96 -13.85 -8.28
N ALA A 82 -0.32 -14.90 -7.78
CA ALA A 82 -0.08 -16.11 -8.56
C ALA A 82 -1.41 -16.70 -9.06
N GLY A 83 -1.46 -17.06 -10.35
CA GLY A 83 -2.67 -17.61 -10.97
C GLY A 83 -3.65 -16.58 -11.53
N MET A 84 -3.44 -15.27 -11.35
CA MET A 84 -4.28 -14.25 -12.02
C MET A 84 -4.24 -14.34 -13.54
N ASP A 85 -3.10 -14.76 -14.10
CA ASP A 85 -2.96 -14.97 -15.55
C ASP A 85 -3.92 -16.05 -16.08
N GLN A 86 -4.32 -17.02 -15.25
CA GLN A 86 -5.27 -18.07 -15.64
C GLN A 86 -6.69 -17.51 -15.83
N LEU A 87 -7.06 -16.47 -15.08
CA LEU A 87 -8.35 -15.79 -15.26
C LEU A 87 -8.46 -15.08 -16.60
N HIS A 88 -7.32 -14.72 -17.22
CA HIS A 88 -7.31 -14.07 -18.52
C HIS A 88 -8.04 -14.89 -19.59
N ILE A 89 -7.86 -16.21 -19.57
CA ILE A 89 -8.54 -17.13 -20.49
C ILE A 89 -10.06 -17.09 -20.26
N ILE A 90 -10.47 -17.14 -18.99
CA ILE A 90 -11.89 -17.11 -18.61
C ILE A 90 -12.53 -15.78 -19.06
N TYR A 91 -11.86 -14.65 -18.81
CA TYR A 91 -12.34 -13.34 -19.25
C TYR A 91 -12.47 -13.25 -20.76
N HIS A 92 -11.53 -13.82 -21.52
CA HIS A 92 -11.60 -13.83 -22.98
C HIS A 92 -12.81 -14.63 -23.49
N VAL A 93 -13.09 -15.78 -22.89
CA VAL A 93 -14.25 -16.62 -23.25
C VAL A 93 -15.56 -15.89 -22.93
N LEU A 94 -15.66 -15.28 -21.74
CA LEU A 94 -16.83 -14.50 -21.35
C LEU A 94 -17.07 -13.33 -22.29
N TRP A 95 -16.01 -12.57 -22.61
CA TRP A 95 -16.08 -11.45 -23.55
C TRP A 95 -16.58 -11.90 -24.93
N ASN A 96 -15.99 -12.95 -25.49
CA ASN A 96 -16.42 -13.49 -26.78
C ASN A 96 -17.89 -13.93 -26.75
N ARG A 97 -18.36 -14.51 -25.64
CA ARG A 97 -19.77 -14.89 -25.49
C ARG A 97 -20.69 -13.68 -25.41
N ILE A 98 -20.27 -12.60 -24.75
CA ILE A 98 -21.02 -11.35 -24.67
C ILE A 98 -21.13 -10.71 -26.06
N VAL A 99 -20.02 -10.60 -26.79
CA VAL A 99 -20.00 -10.06 -28.16
C VAL A 99 -20.91 -10.87 -29.08
N TYR A 100 -20.84 -12.20 -29.02
CA TYR A 100 -21.72 -13.07 -29.80
C TYR A 100 -23.22 -12.81 -29.51
N LEU A 101 -23.59 -12.62 -28.24
CA LEU A 101 -24.97 -12.32 -27.87
C LEU A 101 -25.39 -10.92 -28.32
N GLN A 102 -24.49 -9.94 -28.24
CA GLN A 102 -24.75 -8.58 -28.72
C GLN A 102 -25.07 -8.57 -30.21
N ASP A 103 -24.26 -9.25 -31.03
CA ASP A 103 -24.49 -9.34 -32.47
C ASP A 103 -25.83 -10.00 -32.78
N LYS A 104 -26.17 -11.08 -32.06
CA LYS A 104 -27.45 -11.78 -32.19
C LYS A 104 -28.66 -10.95 -31.78
N ILE A 105 -28.54 -10.11 -30.77
CA ILE A 105 -29.62 -9.22 -30.31
C ILE A 105 -29.85 -8.09 -31.32
N ILE A 106 -28.78 -7.59 -31.94
CA ILE A 106 -28.86 -6.55 -32.98
C ILE A 106 -29.50 -7.10 -34.26
N GLU A 107 -29.30 -8.38 -34.62
CA GLU A 107 -29.98 -9.01 -35.77
C GLU A 107 -31.50 -9.17 -35.60
N ILE A 108 -32.03 -9.09 -34.37
CA ILE A 108 -33.45 -9.32 -34.06
C ILE A 108 -34.26 -8.00 -34.02
N ASN A 109 -33.59 -6.85 -33.95
CA ASN A 109 -34.19 -5.51 -34.05
C ASN A 109 -34.02 -4.92 -35.46
#